data_AF-A0AAN9SXE6-F1
#
_entry.id   AF-A0AAN9SXE6-F1
#
_cell.length_a   1.000
_cell.length_b   1.000
_cell.length_c   1.000
_cell.angle_alpha   90.00
_cell.angle_beta   90.00
_cell.angle_gamma   90.00
#
_symmetry.space_group_name_H-M   'P 1'
#
loop_
_entity.id
_entity.type
_entity.pdbx_description
1 polymer ?
#
loop_
_entity_poly.entity_id
_entity_poly.type
_entity_poly.pdbx_seq_one_letter_code
_entity_poly.pdbx_strand_id
1 'polypeptide(L)'
;MMHMTFYWSRKVTLLIDSWKTNDWTDYLLTLLACLVVSVFYQILENRRLRLKLIGVGKPFPPEIVTPLLQRRLVGNRAKFGVKIAGALLFALTSAIGYLLMLAVMSFNGGVFLAIVLGLTIGYFFFRNEGEDSIVVDASCACA
;
A
#
# COMPACT_ATOMS: atom_id res chain seq x y z
N MET A 1 29.53 -11.88 8.72
CA MET A 1 30.19 -10.57 8.51
C MET A 1 29.14 -9.63 7.96
N MET A 2 29.00 -8.43 8.51
CA MET A 2 28.04 -7.43 8.01
C MET A 2 28.54 -6.90 6.66
N HIS A 3 27.78 -7.17 5.60
CA HIS A 3 28.06 -6.64 4.27
C HIS A 3 27.65 -5.16 4.23
N MET A 4 28.59 -4.28 3.91
CA MET A 4 28.36 -2.83 3.72
C MET A 4 28.09 -2.48 2.25
N THR A 5 28.07 -3.48 1.37
CA THR A 5 27.87 -3.37 -0.07
C THR A 5 26.87 -4.41 -0.54
N PHE A 6 26.23 -4.17 -1.68
CA PHE A 6 25.33 -5.15 -2.28
C PHE A 6 26.05 -6.48 -2.53
N TYR A 7 25.43 -7.57 -2.08
CA TYR A 7 25.94 -8.92 -2.32
C TYR A 7 24.87 -9.81 -2.95
N TRP A 8 25.32 -10.82 -3.69
CA TRP A 8 24.48 -11.79 -4.36
C TRP A 8 24.67 -13.16 -3.71
N SER A 9 23.96 -13.41 -2.61
CA SER A 9 24.00 -14.68 -1.89
C SER A 9 22.59 -15.19 -1.57
N ARG A 10 22.47 -16.52 -1.53
CA ARG A 10 21.24 -17.25 -1.20
C ARG A 10 21.04 -17.43 0.29
N LYS A 11 22.12 -17.31 1.08
CA LYS A 11 22.07 -17.48 2.53
C LYS A 11 21.76 -16.15 3.18
N VAL A 12 20.48 -15.87 3.39
CA VAL A 12 19.99 -14.61 3.96
C VAL A 12 19.13 -14.90 5.19
N THR A 13 19.38 -14.12 6.24
CA THR A 13 18.54 -14.01 7.43
C THR A 13 17.70 -12.73 7.32
N LEU A 14 16.39 -12.86 7.11
CA LEU A 14 15.49 -11.70 6.92
C LEU A 14 14.66 -11.41 8.17
N LEU A 15 14.88 -10.24 8.77
CA LEU A 15 14.13 -9.63 9.88
C LEU A 15 14.08 -10.38 11.22
N ILE A 16 13.95 -11.71 11.21
CA ILE A 16 13.85 -12.58 12.38
C ILE A 16 14.89 -13.67 12.22
N ASP A 17 15.60 -14.01 13.30
CA ASP A 17 16.62 -15.08 13.29
C ASP A 17 16.09 -16.44 12.83
N SER A 18 14.76 -16.65 12.90
CA SER A 18 14.09 -17.86 12.43
C SER A 18 13.93 -17.94 10.91
N TRP A 19 13.99 -16.81 10.19
CA TRP A 19 13.82 -16.80 8.74
C TRP A 19 15.17 -16.89 8.03
N LYS A 20 15.72 -18.11 7.98
CA LYS A 20 16.97 -18.43 7.28
C LYS A 20 16.70 -19.16 5.98
N THR A 21 17.30 -18.67 4.91
CA THR A 21 17.29 -19.33 3.59
C THR A 21 18.58 -20.13 3.42
N ASN A 22 18.47 -21.43 3.20
CA ASN A 22 19.62 -22.30 2.95
C ASN A 22 19.56 -22.89 1.53
N ASP A 23 18.35 -23.24 1.09
CA ASP A 23 18.09 -23.82 -0.23
C ASP A 23 17.59 -22.78 -1.24
N TRP A 24 17.71 -23.13 -2.53
CA TRP A 24 17.23 -22.28 -3.63
C TRP A 24 15.72 -22.02 -3.56
N THR A 25 14.94 -23.01 -3.13
CA THR A 25 13.48 -22.92 -2.99
C THR A 25 13.10 -21.92 -1.93
N ASP A 26 13.75 -21.97 -0.77
CA ASP A 26 13.49 -21.06 0.34
C ASP A 26 13.86 -19.63 -0.04
N TYR A 27 14.98 -19.46 -0.75
CA TYR A 27 15.38 -18.16 -1.28
C TYR A 27 14.35 -17.61 -2.27
N LEU A 28 13.88 -18.42 -3.23
CA LEU A 28 12.87 -17.99 -4.19
C LEU A 28 11.53 -17.66 -3.50
N LEU A 29 11.15 -18.45 -2.49
CA LEU A 29 9.97 -18.19 -1.66
C LEU A 29 10.10 -16.88 -0.89
N THR A 30 11.29 -16.55 -0.36
CA THR A 30 11.52 -15.24 0.27
C THR A 30 11.42 -14.08 -0.72
N LEU A 31 11.97 -14.24 -1.93
CA LEU A 31 11.84 -13.21 -2.97
C LEU A 31 10.38 -12.99 -3.36
N LEU A 32 9.62 -14.06 -3.53
CA LEU A 32 8.19 -13.99 -3.80
C LEU A 32 7.44 -13.33 -2.64
N ALA A 33 7.74 -13.69 -1.39
CA ALA A 33 7.14 -13.07 -0.22
C ALA A 33 7.45 -11.57 -0.16
N CYS A 34 8.69 -11.16 -0.40
CA CYS A 34 9.07 -9.74 -0.46
C CYS A 34 8.33 -8.98 -1.56
N LEU A 35 8.15 -9.60 -2.73
CA LEU A 35 7.39 -9.04 -3.85
C LEU A 35 5.90 -8.90 -3.49
N VAL A 36 5.29 -9.92 -2.91
CA VAL A 36 3.87 -9.89 -2.50
C VAL A 36 3.65 -8.85 -1.40
N VAL A 37 4.53 -8.76 -0.41
CA VAL A 37 4.45 -7.78 0.68
C VAL A 37 4.61 -6.35 0.15
N SER A 38 5.49 -6.11 -0.83
CA SER A 38 5.65 -4.78 -1.41
C SER A 38 4.47 -4.37 -2.31
N VAL A 39 3.90 -5.30 -3.07
CA VAL A 39 2.62 -5.07 -3.77
C VAL A 39 1.53 -4.74 -2.74
N PHE A 40 1.39 -5.56 -1.69
CA PHE A 40 0.42 -5.38 -0.61
C PHE A 40 0.54 -4.02 0.10
N TYR A 41 1.77 -3.57 0.36
CA TYR A 41 2.08 -2.25 0.88
C TYR A 41 1.46 -1.15 0.01
N GLN A 42 1.65 -1.23 -1.31
CA GLN A 42 1.10 -0.25 -2.25
C GLN A 42 -0.44 -0.28 -2.29
N ILE A 43 -1.06 -1.46 -2.12
CA ILE A 43 -2.53 -1.58 -1.99
C ILE A 43 -3.00 -0.77 -0.78
N LEU A 44 -2.39 -1.00 0.39
CA LEU A 44 -2.79 -0.33 1.63
C LEU A 44 -2.59 1.18 1.55
N GLU A 45 -1.47 1.64 0.97
CA GLU A 45 -1.20 3.06 0.72
C GLU A 45 -2.29 3.67 -0.16
N ASN A 46 -2.64 3.03 -1.29
CA ASN A 46 -3.70 3.51 -2.18
C ASN A 46 -5.07 3.55 -1.48
N ARG A 47 -5.43 2.52 -0.70
CA ARG A 47 -6.69 2.49 0.06
C ARG A 47 -6.73 3.60 1.10
N ARG A 48 -5.62 3.87 1.79
CA ARG A 48 -5.49 4.98 2.74
C ARG A 48 -5.67 6.33 2.05
N LEU A 49 -5.08 6.52 0.86
CA LEU A 49 -5.23 7.74 0.06
C LEU A 49 -6.69 7.92 -0.38
N ARG A 50 -7.33 6.88 -0.92
CA ARG A 50 -8.75 6.95 -1.33
C ARG A 50 -9.67 7.23 -0.16
N LEU A 51 -9.46 6.65 1.02
CA LEU A 51 -10.24 6.95 2.22
C LEU A 51 -10.10 8.41 2.65
N LYS A 52 -8.88 8.98 2.57
CA LYS A 52 -8.66 10.42 2.82
C LYS A 52 -9.39 11.29 1.80
N LEU A 53 -9.33 10.95 0.51
CA LEU A 53 -10.02 11.68 -0.55
C LEU A 53 -11.55 11.62 -0.39
N ILE A 54 -12.11 10.46 -0.07
CA ILE A 54 -13.56 10.30 0.21
C ILE A 54 -13.97 11.11 1.45
N GLY A 55 -13.12 11.17 2.47
CA GLY A 55 -13.35 11.98 3.67
C GLY A 55 -13.27 13.49 3.43
N VAL A 56 -12.50 13.92 2.42
CA VAL A 56 -12.36 15.33 2.01
C VAL A 56 -13.45 15.76 1.02
N GLY A 57 -14.07 14.82 0.30
CA GLY A 57 -15.18 15.08 -0.61
C GLY A 57 -14.71 15.58 -1.98
N LYS A 58 -15.41 15.14 -3.04
CA LYS A 58 -15.30 15.65 -4.41
C LYS A 58 -15.32 17.20 -4.39
N PRO A 59 -14.38 17.91 -5.05
CA PRO A 59 -14.65 19.28 -5.47
C PRO A 59 -15.58 19.21 -6.68
N PHE A 60 -16.90 19.17 -6.44
CA PHE A 60 -17.89 19.49 -7.47
C PHE A 60 -18.33 20.96 -7.27
N PRO A 61 -18.60 21.72 -8.35
CA PRO A 61 -18.78 23.16 -8.31
C PRO A 61 -20.07 23.54 -7.55
N PRO A 62 -20.19 24.81 -7.10
CA PRO A 62 -21.17 25.20 -6.10
C PRO A 62 -22.56 25.25 -6.72
N GLU A 63 -23.35 24.21 -6.53
CA GLU A 63 -24.79 24.29 -6.73
C GLU A 63 -25.52 23.87 -5.45
N ILE A 64 -26.08 24.91 -4.82
CA ILE A 64 -27.07 25.00 -3.75
C ILE A 64 -27.75 23.66 -3.41
N VAL A 65 -27.21 22.91 -2.43
CA VAL A 65 -27.98 21.87 -1.73
C VAL A 65 -27.75 21.97 -0.22
N THR A 66 -28.81 22.42 0.44
CA THR A 66 -29.07 22.62 1.87
C THR A 66 -28.19 21.82 2.86
N PRO A 67 -27.34 22.49 3.68
CA PRO A 67 -26.44 21.82 4.63
C PRO A 67 -27.10 21.36 5.95
N LEU A 68 -28.43 21.46 6.10
CA LEU A 68 -29.07 21.38 7.42
C LEU A 68 -29.97 20.16 7.72
N LEU A 69 -30.23 19.24 6.78
CA LEU A 69 -31.11 18.08 7.05
C LEU A 69 -30.48 16.68 6.96
N GLN A 70 -29.33 16.49 6.30
CA GLN A 70 -28.72 15.14 6.19
C GLN A 70 -27.83 14.78 7.41
N ARG A 71 -27.37 15.78 8.19
CA ARG A 71 -26.13 15.67 8.99
C ARG A 71 -26.31 15.31 10.47
N ARG A 72 -27.52 15.07 10.97
CA ARG A 72 -27.77 15.10 12.44
C ARG A 72 -28.04 13.78 13.17
N LEU A 73 -28.20 12.62 12.53
CA LEU A 73 -28.58 11.41 13.30
C LEU A 73 -27.86 10.08 12.97
N VAL A 74 -26.93 10.02 12.02
CA VAL A 74 -26.10 8.80 11.83
C VAL A 74 -24.80 8.92 12.64
N GLY A 75 -24.95 8.64 13.94
CA GLY A 75 -24.02 7.89 14.78
C GLY A 75 -22.62 8.45 15.03
N ASN A 76 -22.43 9.12 16.18
CA ASN A 76 -21.10 9.44 16.72
C ASN A 76 -20.18 8.19 16.76
N ARG A 77 -20.75 6.99 16.99
CA ARG A 77 -20.04 5.69 16.93
C ARG A 77 -19.58 5.29 15.53
N ALA A 78 -20.37 5.53 14.49
CA ALA A 78 -19.98 5.22 13.11
C ALA A 78 -18.84 6.15 12.63
N LYS A 79 -18.92 7.44 12.96
CA LYS A 79 -17.84 8.40 12.69
C LYS A 79 -16.56 8.06 13.46
N PHE A 80 -16.68 7.60 14.71
CA PHE A 80 -15.55 7.15 15.52
C PHE A 80 -14.94 5.85 14.96
N GLY A 81 -15.77 4.92 14.50
CA GLY A 81 -15.33 3.68 13.84
C GLY A 81 -14.50 3.95 12.58
N VAL A 82 -14.94 4.89 11.72
CA VAL A 82 -14.17 5.29 10.52
C VAL A 82 -12.84 5.94 10.90
N LYS A 83 -12.79 6.77 11.95
CA LYS A 83 -11.54 7.36 12.45
C LYS A 83 -10.57 6.30 12.96
N ILE A 84 -11.05 5.34 13.76
CA ILE A 84 -10.23 4.22 14.26
C ILE A 84 -9.74 3.36 13.10
N ALA A 85 -10.60 3.01 12.16
CA ALA A 85 -10.22 2.22 10.99
C ALA A 85 -9.13 2.94 10.17
N GLY A 86 -9.24 4.26 9.97
CA GLY A 86 -8.21 5.06 9.32
C GLY A 86 -6.88 5.08 10.08
N ALA A 87 -6.92 5.15 11.42
CA ALA A 87 -5.73 5.10 12.27
C ALA A 87 -5.05 3.72 12.23
N LEU A 88 -5.83 2.63 12.27
CA LEU A 88 -5.32 1.26 12.17
C LEU A 88 -4.69 1.00 10.81
N LEU A 89 -5.34 1.44 9.73
CA LEU A 89 -4.77 1.35 8.39
C LEU A 89 -3.45 2.13 8.30
N PHE A 90 -3.38 3.32 8.90
CA PHE A 90 -2.12 4.07 8.96
C PHE A 90 -1.02 3.31 9.71
N ALA A 91 -1.33 2.79 10.89
CA ALA A 91 -0.39 2.03 11.68
C ALA A 91 0.13 0.81 10.90
N LEU A 92 -0.76 0.05 10.26
CA LEU A 92 -0.41 -1.11 9.44
C LEU A 92 0.47 -0.73 8.24
N THR A 93 0.12 0.31 7.48
CA THR A 93 0.94 0.79 6.36
C THR A 93 2.33 1.21 6.84
N SER A 94 2.41 1.99 7.92
CA SER A 94 3.71 2.41 8.47
C SER A 94 4.56 1.23 8.94
N ALA A 95 3.96 0.25 9.61
CA ALA A 95 4.67 -0.94 10.07
C ALA A 95 5.28 -1.71 8.90
N ILE A 96 4.50 -1.98 7.84
CA ILE A 96 4.99 -2.68 6.65
C ILE A 96 6.08 -1.88 5.93
N GLY A 97 5.93 -0.55 5.84
CA GLY A 97 6.95 0.33 5.25
C GLY A 97 8.30 0.22 5.98
N TYR A 98 8.29 0.22 7.31
CA TYR A 98 9.51 0.01 8.11
C TYR A 98 10.07 -1.41 7.97
N LEU A 99 9.23 -2.45 7.87
CA LEU A 99 9.69 -3.81 7.61
C LEU A 99 10.37 -3.95 6.24
N LEU A 100 9.83 -3.31 5.20
CA LEU A 100 10.45 -3.25 3.87
C LEU A 100 11.79 -2.49 3.91
N MET A 101 11.86 -1.39 4.65
CA MET A 101 13.10 -0.65 4.85
C MET A 101 14.17 -1.52 5.54
N LEU A 102 13.80 -2.24 6.60
CA LEU A 102 14.68 -3.21 7.26
C LEU A 102 15.11 -4.33 6.31
N ALA A 103 14.21 -4.81 5.45
CA ALA A 103 14.54 -5.82 4.44
C ALA A 103 15.57 -5.30 3.42
N VAL A 104 15.43 -4.06 2.95
CA VAL A 104 16.39 -3.44 2.01
C VAL A 104 17.76 -3.22 2.66
N MET A 105 17.78 -2.88 3.96
CA MET A 105 19.02 -2.78 4.74
C MET A 105 19.79 -4.11 4.86
N SER A 106 19.23 -5.24 4.42
CA SER A 106 19.97 -6.51 4.32
C SER A 106 21.04 -6.51 3.24
N PHE A 107 21.10 -5.49 2.35
CA PHE A 107 22.03 -5.37 1.22
C PHE A 107 22.05 -6.58 0.27
N ASN A 108 21.03 -7.44 0.30
CA ASN A 108 20.92 -8.52 -0.65
C ASN A 108 20.35 -8.00 -1.97
N GLY A 109 21.08 -8.22 -3.07
CA GLY A 109 20.69 -7.73 -4.39
C GLY A 109 19.33 -8.27 -4.86
N GLY A 110 19.06 -9.56 -4.63
CA GLY A 110 17.80 -10.18 -5.04
C GLY A 110 16.60 -9.66 -4.25
N VAL A 111 16.73 -9.54 -2.92
CA VAL A 111 15.67 -8.97 -2.07
C VAL A 111 15.36 -7.53 -2.47
N PHE A 112 16.41 -6.71 -2.68
CA PHE A 112 16.26 -5.35 -3.15
C PHE A 112 15.48 -5.28 -4.48
N LEU A 113 15.87 -6.08 -5.47
CA LEU A 113 15.17 -6.17 -6.75
C LEU A 113 13.72 -6.61 -6.60
N ALA A 114 13.44 -7.65 -5.80
CA ALA A 114 12.09 -8.13 -5.57
C ALA A 114 11.18 -7.07 -4.95
N ILE A 115 11.69 -6.30 -3.98
CA ILE A 115 10.95 -5.20 -3.36
C ILE A 115 10.66 -4.10 -4.39
N VAL A 116 11.68 -3.63 -5.12
CA VAL A 116 11.53 -2.57 -6.15
C VAL A 116 10.56 -2.99 -7.27
N LEU A 117 10.66 -4.23 -7.74
CA LEU A 117 9.75 -4.79 -8.73
C LEU A 117 8.32 -4.85 -8.21
N GLY A 118 8.11 -5.36 -7.00
CA GLY A 118 6.77 -5.44 -6.42
C GLY A 118 6.16 -4.06 -6.13
N LEU A 119 6.95 -3.06 -5.72
CA LEU A 119 6.47 -1.67 -5.61
C LEU A 119 6.07 -1.10 -6.99
N THR A 120 6.84 -1.40 -8.02
CA THR A 120 6.57 -0.95 -9.41
C THR A 120 5.30 -1.61 -9.96
N ILE A 121 5.16 -2.92 -9.76
CA ILE A 121 3.96 -3.68 -10.13
C ILE A 121 2.74 -3.15 -9.38
N GLY A 122 2.86 -2.97 -8.07
CA GLY A 122 1.79 -2.39 -7.26
C GLY A 122 1.38 -1.01 -7.78
N TYR A 123 2.35 -0.13 -8.04
CA TYR A 123 2.07 1.21 -8.57
C TYR A 123 1.37 1.16 -9.93
N PHE A 124 1.82 0.27 -10.82
CA PHE A 124 1.25 0.10 -12.15
C PHE A 124 -0.23 -0.31 -12.10
N PHE A 125 -0.58 -1.32 -11.30
CA PHE A 125 -1.97 -1.80 -11.19
C PHE A 125 -2.92 -0.73 -10.62
N PHE A 126 -2.51 0.03 -9.59
CA PHE A 126 -3.40 1.04 -8.98
C PHE A 126 -3.50 2.33 -9.76
N ARG A 127 -2.55 2.65 -10.64
CA ARG A 127 -2.65 3.82 -11.50
C ARG A 127 -3.68 3.61 -12.61
N ASN A 128 -3.73 2.40 -13.18
CA ASN A 128 -4.69 2.04 -14.22
C ASN A 128 -6.16 2.11 -13.74
N GLU A 129 -6.45 1.67 -12.50
CA GLU A 129 -7.79 1.80 -11.91
C GLU A 129 -8.27 3.28 -11.82
N GLY A 130 -7.35 4.25 -11.78
CA GLY A 130 -7.70 5.67 -11.82
C GLY A 130 -8.11 6.15 -13.20
N GLU A 131 -7.44 5.68 -14.26
CA GLU A 131 -7.71 6.09 -15.64
C GLU A 131 -9.05 5.54 -16.16
N ASP A 132 -9.38 4.29 -15.85
CA ASP A 132 -10.67 3.69 -16.24
C ASP A 132 -11.87 4.46 -15.65
N SER A 133 -11.76 4.93 -14.41
CA SER A 133 -12.83 5.74 -13.79
C SER A 133 -12.98 7.15 -14.38
N ILE A 134 -11.92 7.73 -14.96
CA ILE A 134 -11.96 9.06 -15.60
C ILE A 134 -12.52 8.95 -17.03
N VAL A 135 -12.21 7.87 -17.75
CA VAL A 135 -12.74 7.62 -19.11
C VAL A 135 -14.24 7.32 -19.10
N VAL A 136 -14.74 6.62 -18.06
CA VAL A 136 -16.17 6.33 -17.92
C VAL A 136 -16.97 7.60 -17.58
N ASP A 137 -16.46 8.48 -16.71
CA ASP A 137 -17.15 9.75 -16.37
C ASP A 137 -17.19 10.74 -17.55
N ALA A 138 -16.21 10.71 -18.47
CA ALA A 138 -16.22 11.53 -19.68
C ALA A 138 -17.23 11.03 -20.73
N SER A 139 -17.55 9.74 -20.74
CA SER A 139 -18.48 9.13 -21.71
C SER A 139 -19.96 9.36 -21.37
N CYS A 140 -20.28 9.68 -20.10
CA CYS A 140 -21.66 9.95 -19.66
C CYS A 140 -22.04 11.45 -19.68
N ALA A 141 -21.16 12.34 -20.13
CA ALA A 141 -21.44 13.78 -20.17
C ALA A 141 -22.15 14.27 -21.45
N CYS A 142 -22.42 13.38 -22.42
CA CYS A 142 -23.06 13.73 -23.69
C CYS A 142 -24.11 12.68 -24.11
N ALA A 143 -25.29 12.66 -23.49
CA ALA A 143 -26.50 12.05 -24.05
C ALA A 143 -27.75 12.76 -23.50
#